data_AF-A0A7Z9LBZ2-F1
#
_entry.id   AF-A0A7Z9LBZ2-F1
#
_cell.length_a   1.000
_cell.length_b   1.000
_cell.length_c   1.000
_cell.angle_alpha   90.00
_cell.angle_beta   90.00
_cell.angle_gamma   90.00
#
_symmetry.space_group_name_H-M   'P 1'
#
loop_
_entity.id
_entity.type
_entity.pdbx_description
1 polymer ?
#
loop_
_entity_poly.entity_id
_entity_poly.type
_entity_poly.pdbx_seq_one_letter_code
_entity_poly.pdbx_strand_id
1 'polypeptide(L)'
;SKMGQPTLYAVGAFIQALDQNPGIEAALQEMGSGAHVYVGTGLGDIPTISRIALEADRAQRQWDAFWADPERCPARAAHDAGDSPPELSDQAPADPDQLEDAAREEARRIWNSFWAAHSSNLQEYLASLREIENLSVEGEVEAGKSAVLREKMKRTASLRKEWGAPPEPWASISSNVLWNIHSSPPTQISMMGKITGPCFAPVAACSTFGVSLKLGIDAIERGEAEAVVIGASDPAPCSLTVGAFSAAKVLSSDGRVSKPLTGLRGTHVSGGSCVWIIGDLEKMRARGFQPLGMEPISVGLTADADHIITPSAEGPQEAISQAMASAGASPTEIATWDLHCTATPGDYLEVENTRQILHEDVLMTARKGTFGHGMGSCGGWELTAQMFSGEEGMVPPTDLGDQELNPEIARVHGNFVGDTASPLPEGYAGKLSMGVGGINACVISRPWSDSDLADSESTAAEQG
;
A
#
# COMPACT_ATOMS: atom_id res chain seq x y z
N SER A 1 13.97 2.44 -14.27
CA SER A 1 13.26 1.15 -14.06
C SER A 1 11.80 1.32 -14.46
N LYS A 2 11.14 0.27 -14.97
CA LYS A 2 9.67 0.26 -15.18
C LYS A 2 8.91 -0.01 -13.87
N MET A 3 9.57 -0.67 -12.93
CA MET A 3 9.08 -0.91 -11.57
C MET A 3 9.50 0.24 -10.67
N GLY A 4 8.50 0.82 -10.02
CA GLY A 4 8.62 1.75 -8.93
C GLY A 4 8.92 1.05 -7.61
N GLN A 5 9.05 1.85 -6.57
CA GLN A 5 9.65 1.42 -5.31
C GLN A 5 8.84 0.34 -4.56
N PRO A 6 7.50 0.42 -4.43
CA PRO A 6 6.73 -0.64 -3.76
C PRO A 6 6.86 -1.99 -4.47
N THR A 7 6.82 -1.98 -5.80
CA THR A 7 7.00 -3.17 -6.61
C THR A 7 8.39 -3.78 -6.45
N LEU A 8 9.45 -2.95 -6.47
CA LEU A 8 10.83 -3.41 -6.25
C LEU A 8 11.01 -4.02 -4.85
N TYR A 9 10.41 -3.42 -3.83
CA TYR A 9 10.47 -3.92 -2.46
C TYR A 9 9.72 -5.24 -2.29
N ALA A 10 8.52 -5.36 -2.86
CA ALA A 10 7.77 -6.61 -2.83
C ALA A 10 8.50 -7.75 -3.55
N VAL A 11 9.07 -7.48 -4.74
CA VAL A 11 9.89 -8.47 -5.46
C VAL A 11 11.11 -8.88 -4.63
N GLY A 12 11.82 -7.91 -4.02
CA GLY A 12 12.95 -8.21 -3.15
C GLY A 12 12.58 -9.04 -1.93
N ALA A 13 11.47 -8.72 -1.26
CA ALA A 13 10.96 -9.47 -0.11
C ALA A 13 10.51 -10.88 -0.52
N PHE A 14 9.91 -11.05 -1.70
CA PHE A 14 9.56 -12.37 -2.22
C PHE A 14 10.80 -13.20 -2.54
N ILE A 15 11.84 -12.63 -3.18
CA ILE A 15 13.13 -13.32 -3.38
C ILE A 15 13.69 -13.78 -2.03
N GLN A 16 13.68 -12.91 -1.02
CA GLN A 16 14.15 -13.26 0.32
C GLN A 16 13.33 -14.40 0.93
N ALA A 17 12.02 -14.43 0.74
CA ALA A 17 11.17 -15.53 1.22
C ALA A 17 11.47 -16.85 0.48
N LEU A 18 11.76 -16.81 -0.82
CA LEU A 18 12.18 -17.99 -1.58
C LEU A 18 13.53 -18.53 -1.09
N ASP A 19 14.50 -17.64 -0.84
CA ASP A 19 15.86 -18.00 -0.40
C ASP A 19 15.88 -18.65 1.00
N GLN A 20 14.87 -18.38 1.83
CA GLN A 20 14.73 -19.00 3.16
C GLN A 20 14.33 -20.48 3.11
N ASN A 21 13.68 -20.94 2.03
CA ASN A 21 13.22 -22.31 1.88
C ASN A 21 13.57 -22.85 0.48
N PRO A 22 14.78 -23.43 0.30
CA PRO A 22 15.22 -23.96 -0.99
C PRO A 22 14.20 -24.94 -1.60
N GLY A 23 13.84 -24.71 -2.86
CA GLY A 23 12.88 -25.54 -3.60
C GLY A 23 11.42 -25.07 -3.52
N ILE A 24 11.08 -24.11 -2.65
CA ILE A 24 9.70 -23.61 -2.52
C ILE A 24 9.21 -22.93 -3.80
N GLU A 25 10.10 -22.26 -4.55
CA GLU A 25 9.76 -21.66 -5.85
C GLU A 25 9.26 -22.72 -6.83
N ALA A 26 9.96 -23.85 -6.94
CA ALA A 26 9.56 -24.94 -7.83
C ALA A 26 8.22 -25.55 -7.38
N ALA A 27 8.02 -25.71 -6.07
CA ALA A 27 6.75 -26.20 -5.53
C ALA A 27 5.58 -25.28 -5.86
N LEU A 28 5.75 -23.96 -5.69
CA LEU A 28 4.73 -22.97 -6.08
C LEU A 28 4.40 -23.03 -7.58
N GLN A 29 5.41 -23.26 -8.44
CA GLN A 29 5.22 -23.41 -9.88
C GLN A 29 4.44 -24.69 -10.23
N GLU A 30 4.76 -25.81 -9.57
CA GLU A 30 4.11 -27.10 -9.77
C GLU A 30 2.63 -27.11 -9.33
N MET A 31 2.27 -26.30 -8.33
CA MET A 31 0.88 -26.14 -7.87
C MET A 31 -0.04 -25.50 -8.92
N GLY A 32 0.51 -24.85 -9.95
CA GLY A 32 -0.26 -24.25 -11.04
C GLY A 32 -1.25 -23.19 -10.53
N SER A 33 -2.55 -23.48 -10.63
CA SER A 33 -3.61 -22.58 -10.14
C SER A 33 -3.83 -22.66 -8.63
N GLY A 34 -3.27 -23.67 -7.95
CA GLY A 34 -3.35 -23.83 -6.49
C GLY A 34 -2.35 -22.96 -5.70
N ALA A 35 -1.45 -22.24 -6.39
CA ALA A 35 -0.60 -21.22 -5.76
C ALA A 35 -1.12 -19.82 -6.09
N HIS A 36 -1.40 -19.00 -5.07
CA HIS A 36 -2.01 -17.68 -5.21
C HIS A 36 -1.04 -16.55 -4.80
N VAL A 37 -1.34 -15.29 -5.16
CA VAL A 37 -0.54 -14.11 -4.80
C VAL A 37 -1.41 -12.93 -4.35
N TYR A 38 -1.40 -12.61 -3.06
CA TYR A 38 -2.16 -11.52 -2.43
C TYR A 38 -1.21 -10.52 -1.75
N VAL A 39 -0.63 -9.61 -2.54
CA VAL A 39 0.31 -8.61 -2.04
C VAL A 39 -0.26 -7.22 -2.27
N GLY A 40 -0.52 -6.49 -1.20
CA GLY A 40 -1.13 -5.17 -1.21
C GLY A 40 -0.15 -4.01 -1.13
N THR A 41 -0.67 -2.79 -1.22
CA THR A 41 0.03 -1.55 -0.85
C THR A 41 -0.91 -0.67 -0.04
N GLY A 42 -0.44 -0.03 1.03
CA GLY A 42 -1.26 0.91 1.81
C GLY A 42 -1.50 2.25 1.09
N LEU A 43 -0.50 2.75 0.37
CA LEU A 43 -0.50 4.08 -0.27
C LEU A 43 -0.32 4.06 -1.80
N GLY A 44 0.11 2.93 -2.37
CA GLY A 44 0.54 2.84 -3.76
C GLY A 44 1.86 3.59 -4.04
N ASP A 45 2.20 3.78 -5.32
CA ASP A 45 3.42 4.49 -5.72
C ASP A 45 3.19 6.00 -5.89
N ILE A 46 2.92 6.67 -4.75
CA ILE A 46 2.73 8.13 -4.69
C ILE A 46 3.89 8.90 -5.37
N PRO A 47 5.19 8.57 -5.14
CA PRO A 47 6.29 9.27 -5.79
C PRO A 47 6.21 9.23 -7.33
N THR A 48 5.96 8.05 -7.91
CA THR A 48 5.84 7.91 -9.36
C THR A 48 4.63 8.67 -9.91
N ILE A 49 3.47 8.51 -9.28
CA ILE A 49 2.21 9.14 -9.73
C ILE A 49 2.33 10.66 -9.63
N SER A 50 2.85 11.18 -8.51
CA SER A 50 3.03 12.62 -8.29
C SER A 50 3.96 13.25 -9.33
N ARG A 51 5.12 12.62 -9.59
CA ARG A 51 6.06 13.13 -10.59
C ARG A 51 5.42 13.20 -11.98
N ILE A 52 4.71 12.15 -12.39
CA ILE A 52 4.03 12.11 -13.70
C ILE A 52 2.92 13.16 -13.77
N ALA A 53 2.14 13.35 -12.70
CA ALA A 53 1.11 14.38 -12.65
C ALA A 53 1.69 15.80 -12.80
N LEU A 54 2.82 16.09 -12.16
CA LEU A 54 3.51 17.38 -12.29
C LEU A 54 4.13 17.58 -13.68
N GLU A 55 4.66 16.53 -14.29
CA GLU A 55 5.14 16.57 -15.69
C GLU A 55 3.99 16.87 -16.66
N ALA A 56 2.85 16.20 -16.48
CA ALA A 56 1.65 16.41 -17.27
C ALA A 56 1.07 17.83 -17.13
N ASP A 57 0.98 18.34 -15.89
CA ASP A 57 0.50 19.70 -15.62
C ASP A 57 1.41 20.76 -16.29
N ARG A 58 2.75 20.60 -16.22
CA ARG A 58 3.67 21.52 -16.91
C ARG A 58 3.50 21.48 -18.43
N ALA A 59 3.36 20.28 -19.00
CA ALA A 59 3.15 20.13 -20.43
C ALA A 59 1.81 20.75 -20.87
N GLN A 60 0.75 20.56 -20.08
CA GLN A 60 -0.55 21.18 -20.34
C GLN A 60 -0.46 22.71 -20.30
N ARG A 61 0.20 23.30 -19.30
CA ARG A 61 0.38 24.76 -19.22
C ARG A 61 1.15 25.33 -20.41
N GLN A 62 2.20 24.64 -20.85
CA GLN A 62 2.98 25.06 -22.03
C GLN A 62 2.15 24.95 -23.32
N TRP A 63 1.38 23.88 -23.46
CA TRP A 63 0.48 23.66 -24.59
C TRP A 63 -0.59 24.75 -24.66
N ASP A 64 -1.30 25.00 -23.56
CA ASP A 64 -2.35 26.00 -23.49
C ASP A 64 -1.80 27.40 -23.73
N ALA A 65 -0.66 27.75 -23.13
CA ALA A 65 -0.02 29.05 -23.37
C ALA A 65 0.36 29.23 -24.86
N PHE A 66 0.88 28.18 -25.50
CA PHE A 66 1.26 28.23 -26.91
C PHE A 66 0.05 28.47 -27.81
N TRP A 67 -1.04 27.75 -27.59
CA TRP A 67 -2.24 27.81 -28.44
C TRP A 67 -3.19 28.95 -28.08
N ALA A 68 -3.09 29.52 -26.87
CA ALA A 68 -3.82 30.70 -26.46
C ALA A 68 -3.20 32.00 -26.95
N ASP A 69 -1.94 31.99 -27.39
CA ASP A 69 -1.25 33.18 -27.88
C ASP A 69 -2.05 33.86 -29.01
N PRO A 70 -2.28 35.19 -28.98
CA PRO A 70 -3.06 35.89 -30.00
C PRO A 70 -2.52 35.71 -31.43
N GLU A 71 -1.22 35.46 -31.63
CA GLU A 71 -0.67 35.14 -32.96
C GLU A 71 -1.19 33.81 -33.52
N ARG A 72 -1.63 32.92 -32.63
CA ARG A 72 -2.06 31.54 -32.94
C ARG A 72 -3.52 31.26 -32.58
N CYS A 73 -4.19 32.17 -31.88
CA CYS A 73 -5.59 32.08 -31.54
C CYS A 73 -6.36 33.29 -32.08
N PRO A 74 -7.00 33.16 -33.26
CA PRO A 74 -7.78 34.26 -33.83
C PRO A 74 -8.89 34.77 -32.91
N ALA A 75 -9.54 33.88 -32.15
CA ALA A 75 -10.57 34.25 -31.19
C ALA A 75 -9.99 35.13 -30.06
N ARG A 76 -8.79 34.80 -29.57
CA ARG A 76 -8.06 35.61 -28.59
C ARG A 76 -7.69 36.97 -29.17
N ALA A 77 -7.12 37.01 -30.38
CA ALA A 77 -6.73 38.25 -31.04
C ALA A 77 -7.93 39.19 -31.24
N ALA A 78 -9.09 38.64 -31.63
CA ALA A 78 -10.32 39.40 -31.75
C ALA A 78 -10.80 39.94 -30.40
N HIS A 79 -10.71 39.16 -29.32
CA HIS A 79 -11.03 39.63 -27.97
C HIS A 79 -10.11 40.78 -27.53
N ASP A 80 -8.81 40.66 -27.75
CA ASP A 80 -7.84 41.70 -27.42
C ASP A 80 -8.04 42.98 -28.23
N ALA A 81 -8.58 42.87 -29.46
CA ALA A 81 -8.97 44.00 -30.31
C ALA A 81 -10.34 44.60 -29.95
N GLY A 82 -11.14 43.95 -29.08
CA GLY A 82 -12.52 44.35 -28.79
C GLY A 82 -13.56 43.93 -29.84
N ASP A 83 -13.17 43.05 -30.76
CA ASP A 83 -13.98 42.56 -31.89
C ASP A 83 -14.58 41.15 -31.65
N SER A 84 -14.40 40.58 -30.45
CA SER A 84 -14.93 39.25 -30.13
C SER A 84 -16.47 39.26 -30.02
N PRO A 85 -17.16 38.19 -30.47
CA PRO A 85 -18.59 38.04 -30.26
C PRO A 85 -18.97 38.21 -28.78
N PRO A 86 -20.06 38.93 -28.44
CA PRO A 86 -20.47 39.15 -27.05
C PRO A 86 -20.61 37.86 -26.25
N GLU A 87 -21.17 36.81 -26.85
CA GLU A 87 -21.36 35.50 -26.21
C GLU A 87 -20.04 34.85 -25.75
N LEU A 88 -18.94 35.06 -26.50
CA LEU A 88 -17.62 34.54 -26.15
C LEU A 88 -16.89 35.49 -25.18
N SER A 89 -17.03 36.80 -25.38
CA SER A 89 -16.43 37.81 -24.51
C SER A 89 -17.00 37.76 -23.09
N ASP A 90 -18.30 37.52 -22.93
CA ASP A 90 -18.97 37.43 -21.62
C ASP A 90 -18.55 36.17 -20.83
N GLN A 91 -18.04 35.15 -21.53
CA GLN A 91 -17.53 33.90 -20.93
C GLN A 91 -16.02 33.94 -20.65
N ALA A 92 -15.31 34.96 -21.14
CA ALA A 92 -13.88 35.08 -20.95
C ALA A 92 -13.55 35.22 -19.44
N PRO A 93 -12.61 34.42 -18.91
CA PRO A 93 -12.22 34.51 -17.51
C PRO A 93 -11.49 35.84 -17.23
N ALA A 94 -11.23 36.15 -15.97
CA ALA A 94 -10.54 37.39 -15.62
C ALA A 94 -9.14 37.46 -16.25
N ASP A 95 -8.80 38.63 -16.80
CA ASP A 95 -7.48 38.88 -17.38
C ASP A 95 -6.40 38.78 -16.28
N PRO A 96 -5.44 37.84 -16.38
CA PRO A 96 -4.41 37.66 -15.37
C PRO A 96 -3.53 38.90 -15.17
N ASP A 97 -3.35 39.74 -16.18
CA ASP A 97 -2.49 40.92 -16.09
C ASP A 97 -3.13 42.04 -15.25
N GLN A 98 -4.42 41.92 -14.93
CA GLN A 98 -5.16 42.83 -14.06
C GLN A 98 -5.21 42.37 -12.59
N LEU A 99 -4.63 41.20 -12.28
CA LEU A 99 -4.69 40.58 -10.96
C LEU A 99 -3.36 40.69 -10.21
N GLU A 100 -3.43 40.63 -8.87
CA GLU A 100 -2.26 40.55 -7.98
C GLU A 100 -1.50 39.23 -8.16
N ASP A 101 -0.20 39.23 -7.83
CA ASP A 101 0.73 38.13 -8.15
C ASP A 101 0.27 36.75 -7.68
N ALA A 102 -0.34 36.63 -6.49
CA ALA A 102 -0.80 35.34 -5.95
C ALA A 102 -2.00 34.75 -6.72
N ALA A 103 -2.88 35.59 -7.28
CA ALA A 103 -4.03 35.15 -8.07
C ALA A 103 -3.69 35.06 -9.58
N ARG A 104 -2.65 35.77 -10.01
CA ARG A 104 -2.25 35.89 -11.42
C ARG A 104 -1.87 34.56 -12.06
N GLU A 105 -1.15 33.68 -11.38
CA GLU A 105 -0.71 32.41 -11.95
C GLU A 105 -1.89 31.48 -12.25
N GLU A 106 -2.81 31.35 -11.28
CA GLU A 106 -4.00 30.53 -11.45
C GLU A 106 -4.94 31.12 -12.51
N ALA A 107 -5.15 32.43 -12.50
CA ALA A 107 -5.91 33.12 -13.53
C ALA A 107 -5.28 32.93 -14.92
N ARG A 108 -3.95 32.98 -15.04
CA ARG A 108 -3.25 32.75 -16.31
C ARG A 108 -3.45 31.33 -16.82
N ARG A 109 -3.46 30.34 -15.93
CA ARG A 109 -3.79 28.96 -16.28
C ARG A 109 -5.20 28.86 -16.85
N ILE A 110 -6.21 29.40 -16.14
CA ILE A 110 -7.61 29.36 -16.57
C ILE A 110 -7.80 30.11 -17.90
N TRP A 111 -7.18 31.29 -18.03
CA TRP A 111 -7.22 32.13 -19.22
C TRP A 111 -6.61 31.44 -20.44
N ASN A 112 -5.40 30.89 -20.31
CA ASN A 112 -4.76 30.18 -21.40
C ASN A 112 -5.57 28.93 -21.79
N SER A 113 -6.08 28.16 -20.82
CA SER A 113 -6.91 27.00 -21.12
C SER A 113 -8.18 27.38 -21.90
N PHE A 114 -8.85 28.46 -21.47
CA PHE A 114 -10.04 28.99 -22.16
C PHE A 114 -9.73 29.38 -23.60
N TRP A 115 -8.70 30.18 -23.83
CA TRP A 115 -8.38 30.67 -25.18
C TRP A 115 -7.80 29.59 -26.09
N ALA A 116 -7.02 28.65 -25.55
CA ALA A 116 -6.54 27.49 -26.29
C ALA A 116 -7.71 26.64 -26.79
N ALA A 117 -8.72 26.38 -25.94
CA ALA A 117 -9.91 25.62 -26.34
C ALA A 117 -10.70 26.27 -27.50
N HIS A 118 -10.64 27.60 -27.62
CA HIS A 118 -11.29 28.38 -28.68
C HIS A 118 -10.37 28.69 -29.88
N SER A 119 -9.15 28.16 -29.90
CA SER A 119 -8.22 28.37 -31.00
C SER A 119 -8.58 27.48 -32.20
N SER A 120 -9.00 28.09 -33.31
CA SER A 120 -9.24 27.37 -34.58
C SER A 120 -7.98 26.67 -35.09
N ASN A 121 -6.81 27.28 -34.88
CA ASN A 121 -5.52 26.70 -35.29
C ASN A 121 -5.20 25.43 -34.48
N LEU A 122 -5.52 25.41 -33.18
CA LEU A 122 -5.41 24.18 -32.38
C LEU A 122 -6.35 23.09 -32.92
N GLN A 123 -7.59 23.45 -33.29
CA GLN A 123 -8.54 22.49 -33.87
C GLN A 123 -8.03 21.88 -35.18
N GLU A 124 -7.43 22.70 -36.06
CA GLU A 124 -6.80 22.22 -37.29
C GLU A 124 -5.61 21.29 -37.00
N TYR A 125 -4.72 21.68 -36.08
CA TYR A 125 -3.61 20.84 -35.64
C TYR A 125 -4.09 19.48 -35.12
N LEU A 126 -5.09 19.47 -34.24
CA LEU A 126 -5.64 18.24 -33.67
C LEU A 126 -6.34 17.38 -34.71
N ALA A 127 -6.98 17.98 -35.72
CA ALA A 127 -7.55 17.25 -36.84
C ALA A 127 -6.46 16.53 -37.66
N SER A 128 -5.37 17.21 -38.00
CA SER A 128 -4.22 16.59 -38.69
C SER A 128 -3.55 15.51 -37.83
N LEU A 129 -3.39 15.74 -36.53
CA LEU A 129 -2.86 14.74 -35.61
C LEU A 129 -3.76 13.50 -35.55
N ARG A 130 -5.08 13.69 -35.54
CA ARG A 130 -6.06 12.58 -35.56
C ARG A 130 -5.92 11.73 -36.82
N GLU A 131 -5.68 12.32 -37.98
CA GLU A 131 -5.42 11.56 -39.21
C GLU A 131 -4.16 10.70 -39.10
N ILE A 132 -3.08 11.22 -38.50
CA ILE A 132 -1.85 10.48 -38.23
C ILE A 132 -2.10 9.33 -37.25
N GLU A 133 -2.77 9.59 -36.14
CA GLU A 133 -3.06 8.58 -35.11
C GLU A 133 -4.04 7.50 -35.60
N ASN A 134 -4.85 7.79 -36.63
CA ASN A 134 -5.75 6.84 -37.27
C ASN A 134 -5.07 5.92 -38.30
N LEU A 135 -3.76 6.09 -38.57
CA LEU A 135 -3.05 5.15 -39.46
C LEU A 135 -3.21 3.71 -38.96
N SER A 136 -3.77 2.86 -39.81
CA SER A 136 -4.05 1.45 -39.56
C SER A 136 -2.85 0.58 -39.91
N VAL A 137 -2.77 -0.59 -39.27
CA VAL A 137 -1.82 -1.63 -39.67
C VAL A 137 -2.36 -2.31 -40.92
N GLU A 138 -1.61 -2.23 -42.02
CA GLU A 138 -1.91 -2.93 -43.26
C GLU A 138 -1.03 -4.18 -43.40
N GLY A 139 -1.58 -5.25 -43.99
CA GLY A 139 -0.87 -6.51 -44.19
C GLY A 139 -0.79 -7.39 -42.94
N GLU A 140 0.33 -8.09 -42.76
CA GLU A 140 0.54 -8.98 -41.61
C GLU A 140 0.71 -8.18 -40.32
N VAL A 141 -0.23 -8.34 -39.38
CA VAL A 141 -0.40 -7.46 -38.21
C VAL A 141 0.86 -7.35 -37.34
N GLU A 142 1.52 -8.46 -37.04
CA GLU A 142 2.73 -8.48 -36.20
C GLU A 142 3.91 -7.77 -36.87
N ALA A 143 4.14 -8.00 -38.17
CA ALA A 143 5.21 -7.36 -38.93
C ALA A 143 4.92 -5.87 -39.20
N GLY A 144 3.66 -5.51 -39.43
CA GLY A 144 3.22 -4.16 -39.79
C GLY A 144 3.16 -3.18 -38.61
N LYS A 145 2.91 -3.67 -37.39
CA LYS A 145 2.72 -2.82 -36.18
C LYS A 145 3.89 -1.87 -35.93
N SER A 146 5.13 -2.37 -35.99
CA SER A 146 6.31 -1.53 -35.75
C SER A 146 6.52 -0.47 -36.84
N ALA A 147 6.17 -0.77 -38.10
CA ALA A 147 6.30 0.17 -39.19
C ALA A 147 5.29 1.34 -39.04
N VAL A 148 4.03 1.03 -38.71
CA VAL A 148 3.01 2.04 -38.46
C VAL A 148 3.35 2.92 -37.27
N LEU A 149 3.84 2.35 -36.16
CA LEU A 149 4.27 3.13 -35.00
C LEU A 149 5.40 4.12 -35.35
N ARG A 150 6.41 3.68 -36.10
CA ARG A 150 7.50 4.56 -36.56
C ARG A 150 6.99 5.67 -37.48
N GLU A 151 6.07 5.35 -38.37
CA GLU A 151 5.49 6.33 -39.28
C GLU A 151 4.64 7.37 -38.54
N LYS A 152 3.81 6.95 -37.57
CA LYS A 152 3.08 7.86 -36.67
C LYS A 152 4.04 8.81 -35.97
N MET A 153 5.08 8.28 -35.31
CA MET A 153 6.09 9.10 -34.62
C MET A 153 6.75 10.13 -35.56
N LYS A 154 7.11 9.72 -36.78
CA LYS A 154 7.75 10.60 -37.78
C LYS A 154 6.80 11.72 -38.24
N ARG A 155 5.55 11.38 -38.57
CA ARG A 155 4.56 12.36 -39.03
C ARG A 155 4.18 13.33 -37.92
N THR A 156 3.96 12.84 -36.71
CA THR A 156 3.69 13.70 -35.53
C THR A 156 4.85 14.65 -35.26
N ALA A 157 6.10 14.18 -35.34
CA ALA A 157 7.27 15.06 -35.21
C ALA A 157 7.36 16.13 -36.32
N SER A 158 6.96 15.77 -37.55
CA SER A 158 6.92 16.71 -38.67
C SER A 158 5.83 17.76 -38.51
N LEU A 159 4.63 17.35 -38.07
CA LEU A 159 3.50 18.23 -37.78
C LEU A 159 3.84 19.23 -36.68
N ARG A 160 4.43 18.77 -35.56
CA ARG A 160 4.90 19.67 -34.49
C ARG A 160 5.88 20.72 -35.01
N LYS A 161 6.82 20.31 -35.88
CA LYS A 161 7.81 21.21 -36.47
C LYS A 161 7.18 22.25 -37.40
N GLU A 162 6.21 21.85 -38.21
CA GLU A 162 5.47 22.75 -39.11
C GLU A 162 4.77 23.86 -38.35
N TRP A 163 4.09 23.51 -37.25
CA TRP A 163 3.35 24.46 -36.43
C TRP A 163 4.21 25.17 -35.39
N GLY A 164 5.47 24.76 -35.20
CA GLY A 164 6.31 25.21 -34.08
C GLY A 164 5.75 24.82 -32.72
N ALA A 165 4.86 23.82 -32.66
CA ALA A 165 4.13 23.45 -31.47
C ALA A 165 5.01 22.69 -30.46
N PRO A 166 4.81 22.89 -29.14
CA PRO A 166 5.38 22.02 -28.13
C PRO A 166 4.84 20.58 -28.28
N PRO A 167 5.43 19.57 -27.63
CA PRO A 167 4.82 18.25 -27.55
C PRO A 167 3.40 18.31 -26.96
N GLU A 168 2.49 17.45 -27.40
CA GLU A 168 1.14 17.40 -26.83
C GLU A 168 1.20 16.97 -25.35
N PRO A 169 0.29 17.44 -24.49
CA PRO A 169 0.36 17.19 -23.06
C PRO A 169 0.43 15.70 -22.70
N TRP A 170 -0.36 14.86 -23.39
CA TRP A 170 -0.36 13.41 -23.15
C TRP A 170 0.93 12.71 -23.58
N ALA A 171 1.74 13.32 -24.46
CA ALA A 171 3.05 12.78 -24.82
C ALA A 171 4.05 12.83 -23.64
N SER A 172 3.78 13.66 -22.62
CA SER A 172 4.57 13.72 -21.38
C SER A 172 4.16 12.66 -20.35
N ILE A 173 2.98 12.04 -20.51
CA ILE A 173 2.45 11.08 -19.55
C ILE A 173 3.15 9.74 -19.73
N SER A 174 4.03 9.40 -18.79
CA SER A 174 4.74 8.12 -18.79
C SER A 174 3.79 6.94 -18.55
N SER A 175 3.94 5.87 -19.32
CA SER A 175 3.27 4.59 -19.09
C SER A 175 3.61 3.94 -17.74
N ASN A 176 4.62 4.46 -17.03
CA ASN A 176 4.89 4.08 -15.65
C ASN A 176 3.69 4.30 -14.72
N VAL A 177 2.73 5.18 -15.05
CA VAL A 177 1.48 5.31 -14.29
C VAL A 177 0.69 3.99 -14.29
N LEU A 178 0.65 3.28 -15.41
CA LEU A 178 -0.03 1.97 -15.53
C LEU A 178 0.80 0.84 -14.93
N TRP A 179 2.13 0.93 -15.02
CA TRP A 179 3.03 -0.11 -14.50
C TRP A 179 3.30 -0.02 -12.99
N ASN A 180 2.73 0.99 -12.31
CA ASN A 180 2.90 1.23 -10.87
C ASN A 180 1.57 1.51 -10.16
N ILE A 181 0.49 0.93 -10.67
CA ILE A 181 -0.80 0.86 -9.96
C ILE A 181 -0.74 -0.16 -8.81
N HIS A 182 -1.75 -0.18 -7.95
CA HIS A 182 -1.82 -1.04 -6.75
C HIS A 182 -1.59 -2.54 -7.03
N SER A 183 -1.97 -3.06 -8.20
CA SER A 183 -1.75 -4.46 -8.57
C SER A 183 -0.35 -4.78 -9.10
N SER A 184 0.56 -3.81 -9.17
CA SER A 184 1.91 -4.02 -9.70
C SER A 184 2.76 -4.97 -8.84
N PRO A 185 2.79 -4.86 -7.50
CA PRO A 185 3.53 -5.80 -6.66
C PRO A 185 3.13 -7.27 -6.85
N PRO A 186 1.85 -7.67 -6.72
CA PRO A 186 1.47 -9.08 -6.83
C PRO A 186 1.63 -9.59 -8.27
N THR A 187 1.39 -8.76 -9.29
CA THR A 187 1.57 -9.19 -10.69
C THR A 187 3.05 -9.41 -11.05
N GLN A 188 3.98 -8.60 -10.53
CA GLN A 188 5.41 -8.87 -10.73
C GLN A 188 5.88 -10.11 -9.97
N ILE A 189 5.38 -10.35 -8.76
CA ILE A 189 5.63 -11.59 -8.01
C ILE A 189 5.12 -12.81 -8.80
N SER A 190 3.88 -12.76 -9.27
CA SER A 190 3.28 -13.82 -10.10
C SER A 190 4.10 -14.08 -11.37
N MET A 191 4.47 -13.03 -12.11
CA MET A 191 5.27 -13.17 -13.33
C MET A 191 6.68 -13.72 -13.05
N MET A 192 7.34 -13.28 -11.97
CA MET A 192 8.67 -13.75 -11.61
C MET A 192 8.65 -15.19 -11.13
N GLY A 193 7.74 -15.52 -10.20
CA GLY A 193 7.59 -16.86 -9.64
C GLY A 193 6.85 -17.83 -10.55
N LYS A 194 6.35 -17.38 -11.71
CA LYS A 194 5.47 -18.15 -12.64
C LYS A 194 4.26 -18.77 -11.94
N ILE A 195 3.67 -18.03 -11.00
CA ILE A 195 2.51 -18.45 -10.23
C ILE A 195 1.25 -18.10 -11.02
N THR A 196 0.42 -19.09 -11.33
CA THR A 196 -0.71 -18.95 -12.27
C THR A 196 -2.10 -18.92 -11.62
N GLY A 197 -2.19 -19.08 -10.30
CA GLY A 197 -3.45 -18.91 -9.58
C GLY A 197 -3.87 -17.45 -9.42
N PRO A 198 -5.01 -17.20 -8.74
CA PRO A 198 -5.48 -15.88 -8.35
C PRO A 198 -4.38 -14.94 -7.86
N CYS A 199 -4.32 -13.76 -8.47
CA CYS A 199 -3.31 -12.74 -8.21
C CYS A 199 -3.96 -11.35 -8.15
N PHE A 200 -3.95 -10.70 -6.99
CA PHE A 200 -4.52 -9.37 -6.81
C PHE A 200 -3.91 -8.62 -5.62
N ALA A 201 -4.20 -7.33 -5.51
CA ALA A 201 -3.72 -6.47 -4.44
C ALA A 201 -4.86 -6.10 -3.48
N PRO A 202 -4.95 -6.72 -2.29
CA PRO A 202 -5.82 -6.20 -1.23
C PRO A 202 -5.31 -4.85 -0.74
N VAL A 203 -6.21 -3.94 -0.37
CA VAL A 203 -5.86 -2.62 0.18
C VAL A 203 -6.78 -2.33 1.36
N ALA A 204 -6.19 -2.19 2.54
CA ALA A 204 -6.91 -1.92 3.79
C ALA A 204 -6.09 -0.99 4.71
N ALA A 205 -5.48 0.04 4.11
CA ALA A 205 -4.57 0.96 4.80
C ALA A 205 -3.51 0.20 5.64
N CYS A 206 -3.37 0.53 6.92
CA CYS A 206 -2.42 -0.09 7.84
C CYS A 206 -2.74 -1.55 8.19
N SER A 207 -3.96 -2.01 7.90
CA SER A 207 -4.44 -3.38 8.13
C SER A 207 -4.24 -4.30 6.91
N THR A 208 -3.64 -3.81 5.83
CA THR A 208 -3.47 -4.53 4.56
C THR A 208 -2.83 -5.91 4.73
N PHE A 209 -1.79 -6.03 5.56
CA PHE A 209 -1.15 -7.33 5.79
C PHE A 209 -2.10 -8.35 6.45
N GLY A 210 -2.84 -7.93 7.50
CA GLY A 210 -3.81 -8.78 8.18
C GLY A 210 -4.97 -9.22 7.27
N VAL A 211 -5.45 -8.32 6.39
CA VAL A 211 -6.45 -8.66 5.36
C VAL A 211 -5.88 -9.67 4.35
N SER A 212 -4.64 -9.48 3.91
CA SER A 212 -3.97 -10.41 2.99
C SER A 212 -3.83 -11.80 3.61
N LEU A 213 -3.46 -11.86 4.89
CA LEU A 213 -3.37 -13.09 5.66
C LEU A 213 -4.74 -13.78 5.78
N LYS A 214 -5.80 -13.06 6.12
CA LYS A 214 -7.17 -13.62 6.18
C LYS A 214 -7.59 -14.22 4.84
N LEU A 215 -7.40 -13.50 3.75
CA LEU A 215 -7.74 -13.97 2.42
C LEU A 215 -6.94 -15.22 2.02
N GLY A 216 -5.67 -15.29 2.44
CA GLY A 216 -4.81 -16.44 2.22
C GLY A 216 -5.26 -17.68 3.01
N ILE A 217 -5.51 -17.52 4.32
CA ILE A 217 -6.05 -18.58 5.19
C ILE A 217 -7.38 -19.08 4.63
N ASP A 218 -8.30 -18.19 4.27
CA ASP A 218 -9.61 -18.55 3.71
C ASP A 218 -9.49 -19.36 2.42
N ALA A 219 -8.56 -18.98 1.53
CA ALA A 219 -8.35 -19.70 0.28
C ALA A 219 -7.80 -21.12 0.53
N ILE A 220 -6.93 -21.30 1.53
CA ILE A 220 -6.40 -22.60 1.92
C ILE A 220 -7.49 -23.46 2.57
N GLU A 221 -8.22 -22.94 3.55
CA GLU A 221 -9.29 -23.66 4.26
C GLU A 221 -10.43 -24.09 3.32
N ARG A 222 -10.73 -23.28 2.29
CA ARG A 222 -11.73 -23.62 1.26
C ARG A 222 -11.22 -24.60 0.21
N GLY A 223 -9.95 -24.98 0.27
CA GLY A 223 -9.30 -25.84 -0.72
C GLY A 223 -9.11 -25.18 -2.09
N GLU A 224 -9.20 -23.85 -2.16
CA GLU A 224 -8.96 -23.07 -3.38
C GLU A 224 -7.45 -22.94 -3.65
N ALA A 225 -6.63 -22.89 -2.60
CA ALA A 225 -5.18 -22.82 -2.67
C ALA A 225 -4.49 -23.92 -1.84
N GLU A 226 -3.31 -24.35 -2.26
CA GLU A 226 -2.35 -25.11 -1.45
C GLU A 226 -1.36 -24.18 -0.75
N ALA A 227 -0.98 -23.08 -1.41
CA ALA A 227 -0.09 -22.07 -0.89
C ALA A 227 -0.46 -20.68 -1.42
N VAL A 228 -0.18 -19.66 -0.61
CA VAL A 228 -0.47 -18.27 -0.95
C VAL A 228 0.73 -17.40 -0.59
N VAL A 229 1.22 -16.64 -1.56
CA VAL A 229 2.16 -15.55 -1.31
C VAL A 229 1.37 -14.34 -0.84
N ILE A 230 1.44 -14.01 0.45
CA ILE A 230 0.73 -12.88 1.05
C ILE A 230 1.71 -11.77 1.42
N GLY A 231 1.25 -10.52 1.45
CA GLY A 231 2.11 -9.45 1.94
C GLY A 231 1.60 -8.06 1.71
N ALA A 232 2.48 -7.10 2.02
CA ALA A 232 2.26 -5.70 1.72
C ALA A 232 3.59 -5.00 1.39
N SER A 233 3.50 -3.94 0.61
CA SER A 233 4.65 -3.07 0.32
C SER A 233 4.24 -1.62 0.13
N ASP A 234 5.03 -0.71 0.70
CA ASP A 234 4.82 0.73 0.60
C ASP A 234 6.14 1.46 0.30
N PRO A 235 6.07 2.60 -0.42
CA PRO A 235 7.26 3.34 -0.80
C PRO A 235 7.91 4.00 0.41
N ALA A 236 9.19 4.40 0.28
CA ALA A 236 9.80 5.25 1.29
C ALA A 236 8.99 6.56 1.45
N PRO A 237 8.96 7.15 2.67
CA PRO A 237 8.25 8.40 2.91
C PRO A 237 8.73 9.50 1.96
N CYS A 238 7.78 10.21 1.34
CA CYS A 238 8.04 11.37 0.50
C CYS A 238 7.35 12.62 1.05
N SER A 239 7.66 13.80 0.50
CA SER A 239 7.10 15.07 0.97
C SER A 239 5.58 15.11 0.99
N LEU A 240 4.91 14.46 0.03
CA LEU A 240 3.45 14.37 0.01
C LEU A 240 2.92 13.52 1.17
N THR A 241 3.49 12.33 1.39
CA THR A 241 3.05 11.45 2.48
C THR A 241 3.33 12.09 3.84
N VAL A 242 4.54 12.63 4.05
CA VAL A 242 4.90 13.32 5.30
C VAL A 242 4.01 14.55 5.51
N GLY A 243 3.76 15.34 4.45
CA GLY A 243 2.87 16.49 4.48
C GLY A 243 1.44 16.13 4.83
N ALA A 244 0.91 15.03 4.28
CA ALA A 244 -0.43 14.54 4.58
C ALA A 244 -0.59 14.12 6.05
N PHE A 245 0.36 13.35 6.59
CA PHE A 245 0.35 12.95 8.01
C PHE A 245 0.51 14.16 8.95
N SER A 246 1.35 15.13 8.58
CA SER A 246 1.49 16.40 9.31
C SER A 246 0.20 17.23 9.28
N ALA A 247 -0.46 17.32 8.12
CA ALA A 247 -1.72 18.04 7.98
C ALA A 247 -2.86 17.39 8.78
N ALA A 248 -2.87 16.05 8.84
CA ALA A 248 -3.79 15.26 9.66
C ALA A 248 -3.47 15.29 11.16
N LYS A 249 -2.39 15.97 11.59
CA LYS A 249 -1.97 16.10 13.00
C LYS A 249 -1.64 14.77 13.68
N VAL A 250 -1.18 13.79 12.90
CA VAL A 250 -0.82 12.45 13.39
C VAL A 250 0.69 12.16 13.34
N LEU A 251 1.51 13.08 12.82
CA LEU A 251 2.97 12.95 12.73
C LEU A 251 3.68 13.57 13.94
N SER A 252 4.71 12.91 14.48
CA SER A 252 5.64 13.56 15.42
C SER A 252 6.40 14.70 14.73
N SER A 253 6.44 15.87 15.38
CA SER A 253 7.09 17.07 14.84
C SER A 253 8.48 17.36 15.44
N ASP A 254 8.96 16.54 16.37
CA ASP A 254 10.24 16.76 17.06
C ASP A 254 11.46 16.18 16.31
N GLY A 255 11.23 15.55 15.16
CA GLY A 255 12.28 14.97 14.31
C GLY A 255 12.94 13.72 14.90
N ARG A 256 12.37 13.15 15.97
CA ARG A 256 12.85 11.91 16.59
C ARG A 256 11.97 10.73 16.17
N VAL A 257 12.51 9.53 16.34
CA VAL A 257 11.73 8.29 16.28
C VAL A 257 10.60 8.39 17.30
N SER A 258 9.39 8.10 16.87
CA SER A 258 8.23 8.09 17.77
C SER A 258 8.27 6.86 18.64
N LYS A 259 8.16 7.07 19.96
CA LYS A 259 8.10 6.02 20.97
C LYS A 259 6.64 5.79 21.39
N PRO A 260 5.98 4.71 20.97
CA PRO A 260 4.62 4.43 21.39
C PRO A 260 4.48 4.34 22.92
N LEU A 261 3.28 4.53 23.44
CA LEU A 261 2.97 4.46 24.89
C LEU A 261 3.65 5.52 25.79
N THR A 262 4.43 6.45 25.24
CA THR A 262 5.18 7.46 26.02
C THR A 262 4.56 8.86 25.92
N GLY A 263 5.16 9.78 25.15
CA GLY A 263 4.75 11.18 25.04
C GLY A 263 3.56 11.43 24.13
N LEU A 264 3.04 10.42 23.43
CA LEU A 264 1.83 10.47 22.59
C LEU A 264 1.84 11.64 21.56
N ARG A 265 3.00 11.89 20.95
CA ARG A 265 3.27 13.07 20.11
C ARG A 265 2.91 12.92 18.63
N GLY A 266 2.54 11.72 18.21
CA GLY A 266 2.35 11.35 16.82
C GLY A 266 3.35 10.30 16.34
N THR A 267 3.07 9.72 15.18
CA THR A 267 3.82 8.63 14.56
C THR A 267 5.01 9.13 13.73
N HIS A 268 5.97 8.25 13.44
CA HIS A 268 6.93 8.45 12.36
C HIS A 268 6.64 7.48 11.22
N VAL A 269 6.49 8.03 10.01
CA VAL A 269 6.15 7.25 8.81
C VAL A 269 7.41 6.56 8.29
N SER A 270 7.26 5.32 7.85
CA SER A 270 8.31 4.53 7.18
C SER A 270 7.73 3.80 5.97
N GLY A 271 8.58 3.11 5.21
CA GLY A 271 8.19 2.32 4.05
C GLY A 271 9.06 1.08 3.91
N GLY A 272 8.64 0.14 3.08
CA GLY A 272 9.33 -1.14 2.87
C GLY A 272 8.38 -2.23 2.41
N SER A 273 8.69 -3.49 2.72
CA SER A 273 7.83 -4.62 2.39
C SER A 273 7.96 -5.74 3.41
N CYS A 274 6.90 -6.53 3.53
CA CYS A 274 6.91 -7.84 4.15
C CYS A 274 6.11 -8.79 3.25
N VAL A 275 6.69 -9.94 2.91
CA VAL A 275 6.06 -11.00 2.11
C VAL A 275 6.26 -12.32 2.83
N TRP A 276 5.18 -13.07 3.00
CA TRP A 276 5.17 -14.42 3.53
C TRP A 276 4.65 -15.39 2.48
N ILE A 277 5.08 -16.65 2.58
CA ILE A 277 4.48 -17.76 1.87
C ILE A 277 3.81 -18.61 2.94
N ILE A 278 2.48 -18.65 2.93
CA ILE A 278 1.70 -19.52 3.81
C ILE A 278 1.17 -20.70 3.00
N GLY A 279 0.91 -21.83 3.64
CA GLY A 279 0.39 -23.01 2.94
C GLY A 279 -0.29 -24.00 3.86
N ASP A 280 -1.01 -24.93 3.24
CA ASP A 280 -1.60 -26.09 3.90
C ASP A 280 -0.49 -26.94 4.54
N LEU A 281 -0.57 -27.11 5.87
CA LEU A 281 0.50 -27.76 6.64
C LEU A 281 0.82 -29.17 6.12
N GLU A 282 -0.20 -30.00 5.88
CA GLU A 282 -0.02 -31.39 5.45
C GLU A 282 0.60 -31.45 4.05
N LYS A 283 0.10 -30.65 3.10
CA LYS A 283 0.62 -30.61 1.73
C LYS A 283 2.03 -30.04 1.65
N MET A 284 2.34 -29.02 2.44
CA MET A 284 3.68 -28.43 2.49
C MET A 284 4.69 -29.39 3.12
N ARG A 285 4.31 -30.09 4.20
CA ARG A 285 5.15 -31.14 4.80
C ARG A 285 5.37 -32.33 3.88
N ALA A 286 4.35 -32.75 3.14
CA ALA A 286 4.49 -33.82 2.14
C ALA A 286 5.50 -33.47 1.02
N ARG A 287 5.78 -32.17 0.82
CA ARG A 287 6.81 -31.67 -0.11
C ARG A 287 8.16 -31.39 0.58
N GLY A 288 8.28 -31.67 1.87
CA GLY A 288 9.51 -31.51 2.65
C GLY A 288 9.72 -30.12 3.27
N PHE A 289 8.71 -29.24 3.24
CA PHE A 289 8.78 -27.94 3.90
C PHE A 289 8.34 -28.03 5.35
N GLN A 290 8.99 -27.26 6.23
CA GLN A 290 8.64 -27.16 7.65
C GLN A 290 8.05 -25.78 7.93
N PRO A 291 7.07 -25.67 8.85
CA PRO A 291 6.57 -24.37 9.27
C PRO A 291 7.66 -23.59 10.02
N LEU A 292 7.55 -22.25 9.99
CA LEU A 292 8.44 -21.32 10.69
C LEU A 292 7.65 -20.58 11.77
N GLY A 293 8.28 -20.31 12.92
CA GLY A 293 7.68 -19.51 14.00
C GLY A 293 6.41 -20.10 14.59
N MET A 294 5.34 -19.29 14.67
CA MET A 294 4.02 -19.69 15.20
C MET A 294 3.02 -19.95 14.07
N GLU A 295 1.90 -20.60 14.37
CA GLU A 295 0.80 -20.80 13.43
C GLU A 295 -0.21 -19.63 13.54
N PRO A 296 -0.43 -18.80 12.50
CA PRO A 296 -1.54 -17.86 12.47
C PRO A 296 -2.84 -18.60 12.17
N ILE A 297 -3.70 -18.78 13.18
CA ILE A 297 -4.87 -19.65 13.11
C ILE A 297 -6.18 -18.93 12.79
N SER A 298 -6.26 -17.62 13.03
CA SER A 298 -7.47 -16.87 12.72
C SER A 298 -7.19 -15.39 12.49
N VAL A 299 -8.07 -14.75 11.72
CA VAL A 299 -8.11 -13.30 11.58
C VAL A 299 -9.54 -12.79 11.63
N GLY A 300 -9.84 -11.89 12.56
CA GLY A 300 -11.07 -11.12 12.63
C GLY A 300 -10.94 -9.82 11.84
N LEU A 301 -11.93 -9.50 11.01
CA LEU A 301 -11.95 -8.30 10.17
C LEU A 301 -13.23 -7.51 10.40
N THR A 302 -13.12 -6.23 10.72
CA THR A 302 -14.27 -5.35 10.96
C THR A 302 -14.07 -3.97 10.36
N ALA A 303 -15.14 -3.17 10.35
CA ALA A 303 -15.10 -1.76 10.00
C ALA A 303 -15.74 -0.93 11.11
N ASP A 304 -15.16 0.24 11.42
CA ASP A 304 -15.72 1.17 12.42
C ASP A 304 -17.00 1.84 11.92
N ALA A 305 -17.07 2.12 10.61
CA ALA A 305 -18.18 2.80 9.93
C ALA A 305 -18.60 4.16 10.54
N ASP A 306 -17.65 4.86 11.19
CA ASP A 306 -17.92 6.12 11.92
C ASP A 306 -17.09 7.30 11.38
N HIS A 307 -15.77 7.28 11.59
CA HIS A 307 -14.88 8.39 11.21
C HIS A 307 -13.69 7.93 10.36
N ILE A 308 -13.23 8.79 9.45
CA ILE A 308 -12.14 8.47 8.50
C ILE A 308 -10.78 8.30 9.18
N ILE A 309 -10.53 8.94 10.33
CA ILE A 309 -9.23 8.92 11.03
C ILE A 309 -9.35 8.43 12.47
N THR A 310 -10.48 8.67 13.12
CA THR A 310 -10.63 8.41 14.56
C THR A 310 -11.17 7.00 14.71
N PRO A 311 -10.45 6.10 15.39
CA PRO A 311 -10.95 4.74 15.59
C PRO A 311 -12.15 4.74 16.52
N SER A 312 -13.10 3.85 16.29
CA SER A 312 -14.15 3.53 17.28
C SER A 312 -13.61 2.58 18.35
N ALA A 313 -14.37 2.39 19.44
CA ALA A 313 -14.05 1.35 20.43
C ALA A 313 -14.57 -0.02 19.97
N GLU A 314 -15.79 -0.03 19.44
CA GLU A 314 -16.55 -1.24 19.12
C GLU A 314 -15.94 -2.01 17.94
N GLY A 315 -15.44 -1.31 16.92
CA GLY A 315 -14.88 -1.94 15.71
C GLY A 315 -13.68 -2.86 16.03
N PRO A 316 -12.62 -2.33 16.68
CA PRO A 316 -11.48 -3.15 17.08
C PRO A 316 -11.85 -4.24 18.09
N GLN A 317 -12.72 -3.95 19.07
CA GLN A 317 -13.19 -4.94 20.05
C GLN A 317 -13.92 -6.12 19.42
N GLU A 318 -14.75 -5.85 18.40
CA GLU A 318 -15.42 -6.89 17.63
C GLU A 318 -14.42 -7.70 16.78
N ALA A 319 -13.40 -7.07 16.19
CA ALA A 319 -12.35 -7.80 15.47
C ALA A 319 -11.60 -8.77 16.39
N ILE A 320 -11.27 -8.33 17.60
CA ILE A 320 -10.65 -9.16 18.64
C ILE A 320 -11.55 -10.35 18.99
N SER A 321 -12.83 -10.08 19.24
CA SER A 321 -13.82 -11.10 19.63
C SER A 321 -14.02 -12.14 18.53
N GLN A 322 -14.13 -11.72 17.26
CA GLN A 322 -14.25 -12.62 16.11
C GLN A 322 -13.02 -13.49 15.91
N ALA A 323 -11.83 -12.92 16.05
CA ALA A 323 -10.57 -13.65 15.90
C ALA A 323 -10.42 -14.72 16.99
N MET A 324 -10.64 -14.35 18.27
CA MET A 324 -10.58 -15.30 19.39
C MET A 324 -11.65 -16.39 19.28
N ALA A 325 -12.90 -16.03 18.94
CA ALA A 325 -13.97 -17.00 18.76
C ALA A 325 -13.64 -18.02 17.66
N SER A 326 -13.07 -17.55 16.54
CA SER A 326 -12.66 -18.42 15.42
C SER A 326 -11.46 -19.30 15.79
N ALA A 327 -10.54 -18.79 16.61
CA ALA A 327 -9.41 -19.54 17.15
C ALA A 327 -9.79 -20.54 18.27
N GLY A 328 -11.01 -20.43 18.83
CA GLY A 328 -11.39 -21.16 20.03
C GLY A 328 -10.62 -20.72 21.29
N ALA A 329 -10.02 -19.53 21.27
CA ALA A 329 -9.24 -18.99 22.37
C ALA A 329 -10.12 -18.19 23.35
N SER A 330 -9.89 -18.36 24.65
CA SER A 330 -10.45 -17.51 25.69
C SER A 330 -9.52 -16.34 26.02
N PRO A 331 -10.05 -15.20 26.53
CA PRO A 331 -9.21 -14.07 26.89
C PRO A 331 -8.10 -14.37 27.90
N THR A 332 -8.28 -15.39 28.75
CA THR A 332 -7.28 -15.81 29.75
C THR A 332 -6.13 -16.64 29.18
N GLU A 333 -6.23 -17.10 27.95
CA GLU A 333 -5.20 -17.90 27.26
C GLU A 333 -4.32 -17.04 26.35
N ILE A 334 -4.62 -15.73 26.22
CA ILE A 334 -3.83 -14.80 25.42
C ILE A 334 -2.60 -14.38 26.21
N ALA A 335 -1.45 -14.98 25.91
CA ALA A 335 -0.19 -14.74 26.58
C ALA A 335 0.44 -13.40 26.18
N THR A 336 0.42 -13.07 24.88
CA THR A 336 1.06 -11.87 24.33
C THR A 336 0.12 -11.10 23.42
N TRP A 337 0.30 -9.78 23.37
CA TRP A 337 -0.51 -8.91 22.54
C TRP A 337 0.30 -7.80 21.87
N ASP A 338 0.42 -7.88 20.55
CA ASP A 338 1.03 -6.85 19.74
C ASP A 338 0.00 -5.75 19.42
N LEU A 339 0.19 -4.60 20.04
CA LEU A 339 -0.65 -3.41 19.83
C LEU A 339 -0.38 -2.77 18.46
N HIS A 340 -1.36 -2.05 17.93
CA HIS A 340 -1.20 -1.17 16.79
C HIS A 340 -0.38 0.08 17.16
N CYS A 341 -0.64 0.72 18.29
CA CYS A 341 0.10 1.80 18.95
C CYS A 341 1.00 2.64 18.03
N THR A 342 0.49 3.81 17.67
CA THR A 342 1.10 4.73 16.69
C THR A 342 1.87 5.87 17.34
N ALA A 343 2.04 5.85 18.67
CA ALA A 343 2.57 6.97 19.46
C ALA A 343 1.69 8.22 19.41
N THR A 344 0.40 8.06 19.12
CA THR A 344 -0.60 9.13 19.17
C THR A 344 -1.39 9.03 20.47
N PRO A 345 -2.24 10.02 20.83
CA PRO A 345 -3.16 9.86 21.96
C PRO A 345 -4.07 8.63 21.85
N GLY A 346 -4.23 8.05 20.65
CA GLY A 346 -4.97 6.81 20.43
C GLY A 346 -4.36 5.58 21.14
N ASP A 347 -3.07 5.61 21.49
CA ASP A 347 -2.42 4.50 22.23
C ASP A 347 -3.11 4.26 23.59
N TYR A 348 -3.55 5.32 24.27
CA TYR A 348 -4.31 5.18 25.54
C TYR A 348 -5.64 4.44 25.31
N LEU A 349 -6.42 4.88 24.32
CA LEU A 349 -7.72 4.29 24.01
C LEU A 349 -7.57 2.84 23.55
N GLU A 350 -6.53 2.53 22.77
CA GLU A 350 -6.27 1.16 22.36
C GLU A 350 -6.00 0.24 23.55
N VAL A 351 -5.14 0.67 24.49
CA VAL A 351 -4.85 -0.11 25.71
C VAL A 351 -6.12 -0.25 26.55
N GLU A 352 -6.86 0.83 26.78
CA GLU A 352 -8.12 0.82 27.54
C GLU A 352 -9.15 -0.14 26.94
N ASN A 353 -9.38 -0.08 25.62
CA ASN A 353 -10.35 -0.93 24.93
C ASN A 353 -9.90 -2.39 24.88
N THR A 354 -8.60 -2.65 24.70
CA THR A 354 -8.04 -4.00 24.73
C THR A 354 -8.16 -4.64 26.12
N ARG A 355 -7.93 -3.86 27.18
CA ARG A 355 -8.03 -4.32 28.58
C ARG A 355 -9.47 -4.63 29.03
N GLN A 356 -10.48 -4.13 28.34
CA GLN A 356 -11.88 -4.52 28.56
C GLN A 356 -12.14 -5.98 28.13
N ILE A 357 -11.29 -6.56 27.28
CA ILE A 357 -11.43 -7.93 26.78
C ILE A 357 -10.39 -8.86 27.40
N LEU A 358 -9.11 -8.49 27.35
CA LEU A 358 -8.01 -9.35 27.79
C LEU A 358 -7.87 -9.40 29.32
N HIS A 359 -6.99 -10.25 29.85
CA HIS A 359 -6.65 -10.30 31.28
C HIS A 359 -5.51 -9.34 31.65
N GLU A 360 -5.35 -9.03 32.95
CA GLU A 360 -4.42 -7.99 33.45
C GLU A 360 -2.94 -8.31 33.29
N ASP A 361 -2.60 -9.59 33.22
CA ASP A 361 -1.21 -10.04 33.13
C ASP A 361 -0.72 -10.22 31.70
N VAL A 362 -1.55 -9.95 30.67
CA VAL A 362 -1.14 -10.12 29.26
C VAL A 362 0.10 -9.29 28.96
N LEU A 363 1.11 -9.91 28.33
CA LEU A 363 2.35 -9.22 27.97
C LEU A 363 2.12 -8.44 26.67
N MET A 364 2.05 -7.12 26.77
CA MET A 364 1.80 -6.26 25.61
C MET A 364 3.09 -5.74 24.98
N THR A 365 3.10 -5.54 23.66
CA THR A 365 4.24 -4.95 22.94
C THR A 365 3.78 -3.91 21.93
N ALA A 366 4.57 -2.85 21.75
CA ALA A 366 4.35 -1.80 20.77
C ALA A 366 5.64 -1.57 19.98
N ARG A 367 5.67 -2.03 18.73
CA ARG A 367 6.92 -2.19 17.96
C ARG A 367 7.18 -1.10 16.92
N LYS A 368 6.23 -0.17 16.74
CA LYS A 368 6.37 0.92 15.75
C LYS A 368 7.51 1.88 16.08
N GLY A 369 7.94 1.94 17.34
CA GLY A 369 9.17 2.65 17.70
C GLY A 369 10.45 2.03 17.13
N THR A 370 10.46 0.72 16.93
CA THR A 370 11.60 0.00 16.34
C THR A 370 11.54 0.00 14.81
N PHE A 371 10.39 -0.36 14.23
CA PHE A 371 10.26 -0.53 12.78
C PHE A 371 9.81 0.73 12.03
N GLY A 372 9.22 1.68 12.73
CA GLY A 372 8.43 2.75 12.14
C GLY A 372 7.06 2.30 11.67
N HIS A 373 6.22 3.28 11.34
CA HIS A 373 4.91 3.00 10.80
C HIS A 373 5.00 2.74 9.29
N GLY A 374 5.24 1.48 8.92
CA GLY A 374 5.42 1.01 7.54
C GLY A 374 4.16 0.93 6.69
N MET A 375 3.15 1.74 6.99
CA MET A 375 1.86 1.73 6.29
C MET A 375 1.25 0.32 6.22
N GLY A 376 0.92 -0.21 5.04
CA GLY A 376 0.36 -1.54 4.88
C GLY A 376 1.31 -2.66 5.29
N SER A 377 2.62 -2.41 5.32
CA SER A 377 3.66 -3.39 5.65
C SER A 377 3.87 -3.58 7.15
N CYS A 378 3.43 -2.63 8.00
CA CYS A 378 3.79 -2.66 9.43
C CYS A 378 3.25 -3.89 10.15
N GLY A 379 2.01 -4.32 9.84
CA GLY A 379 1.43 -5.51 10.44
C GLY A 379 2.28 -6.76 10.17
N GLY A 380 2.88 -6.87 8.98
CA GLY A 380 3.76 -7.98 8.63
C GLY A 380 5.09 -7.97 9.37
N TRP A 381 5.70 -6.81 9.60
CA TRP A 381 6.94 -6.72 10.39
C TRP A 381 6.72 -7.09 11.86
N GLU A 382 5.63 -6.61 12.43
CA GLU A 382 5.23 -6.88 13.81
C GLU A 382 4.89 -8.36 14.00
N LEU A 383 4.09 -8.92 13.08
CA LEU A 383 3.81 -10.35 13.06
C LEU A 383 5.08 -11.19 12.85
N THR A 384 6.03 -10.75 12.02
CA THR A 384 7.29 -11.50 11.84
C THR A 384 8.09 -11.57 13.14
N ALA A 385 8.14 -10.48 13.91
CA ALA A 385 8.75 -10.48 15.24
C ALA A 385 7.99 -11.40 16.21
N GLN A 386 6.65 -11.45 16.14
CA GLN A 386 5.84 -12.40 16.91
C GLN A 386 6.15 -13.86 16.52
N MET A 387 6.25 -14.17 15.22
CA MET A 387 6.59 -15.52 14.74
C MET A 387 7.96 -15.98 15.25
N PHE A 388 8.99 -15.12 15.16
CA PHE A 388 10.31 -15.44 15.73
C PHE A 388 10.30 -15.58 17.24
N SER A 389 9.37 -14.92 17.94
CA SER A 389 9.24 -15.09 19.39
C SER A 389 8.90 -16.53 19.75
N GLY A 390 8.05 -17.19 18.94
CA GLY A 390 7.70 -18.61 19.11
C GLY A 390 8.88 -19.55 18.87
N GLU A 391 9.75 -19.21 17.92
CA GLU A 391 10.93 -20.03 17.58
C GLU A 391 12.05 -19.89 18.61
N GLU A 392 12.29 -18.67 19.09
CA GLU A 392 13.37 -18.37 20.05
C GLU A 392 12.94 -18.49 21.52
N GLY A 393 11.63 -18.61 21.79
CA GLY A 393 11.07 -18.59 23.14
C GLY A 393 11.22 -17.24 23.85
N MET A 394 11.45 -16.16 23.10
CA MET A 394 11.74 -14.82 23.62
C MET A 394 10.99 -13.75 22.83
N VAL A 395 10.32 -12.83 23.51
CA VAL A 395 9.71 -11.64 22.90
C VAL A 395 10.77 -10.54 22.75
N PRO A 396 11.06 -10.06 21.51
CA PRO A 396 12.09 -9.04 21.27
C PRO A 396 11.80 -7.72 21.99
N PRO A 397 12.85 -6.98 22.39
CA PRO A 397 12.70 -5.69 23.06
C PRO A 397 12.01 -4.66 22.15
N THR A 398 11.44 -3.64 22.78
CA THR A 398 10.91 -2.43 22.14
C THR A 398 11.78 -1.21 22.48
N ASP A 399 11.37 -0.01 22.08
CA ASP A 399 12.07 1.24 22.43
C ASP A 399 11.51 1.93 23.68
N LEU A 400 10.64 1.24 24.43
CA LEU A 400 10.07 1.69 25.70
C LEU A 400 11.09 1.51 26.83
N GLY A 401 11.74 2.60 27.23
CA GLY A 401 12.72 2.58 28.32
C GLY A 401 12.09 2.58 29.71
N ASP A 402 12.94 2.32 30.71
CA ASP A 402 12.57 2.40 32.12
C ASP A 402 11.97 3.77 32.48
N GLN A 403 10.82 3.76 33.15
CA GLN A 403 10.09 4.95 33.60
C GLN A 403 9.65 5.92 32.48
N GLU A 404 9.64 5.51 31.21
CA GLU A 404 9.14 6.33 30.09
C GLU A 404 7.63 6.15 29.82
N LEU A 405 7.02 5.10 30.38
CA LEU A 405 5.61 4.79 30.18
C LEU A 405 4.72 5.96 30.61
N ASN A 406 3.73 6.30 29.78
CA ASN A 406 2.77 7.34 30.09
C ASN A 406 2.01 7.03 31.39
N PRO A 407 1.92 7.97 32.35
CA PRO A 407 1.26 7.71 33.63
C PRO A 407 -0.22 7.31 33.53
N GLU A 408 -0.95 7.79 32.51
CA GLU A 408 -2.35 7.42 32.31
C GLU A 408 -2.47 6.01 31.75
N ILE A 409 -1.57 5.61 30.84
CA ILE A 409 -1.51 4.22 30.33
C ILE A 409 -1.11 3.27 31.47
N ALA A 410 -0.14 3.66 32.30
CA ALA A 410 0.31 2.88 33.46
C ALA A 410 -0.80 2.62 34.50
N ARG A 411 -1.85 3.45 34.55
CA ARG A 411 -3.03 3.23 35.41
C ARG A 411 -3.96 2.13 34.87
N VAL A 412 -3.90 1.86 33.57
CA VAL A 412 -4.76 0.91 32.86
C VAL A 412 -4.06 -0.44 32.69
N HIS A 413 -2.77 -0.42 32.31
CA HIS A 413 -1.95 -1.62 32.13
C HIS A 413 -0.48 -1.32 32.44
N GLY A 414 0.24 -2.29 33.00
CA GLY A 414 1.66 -2.13 33.35
C GLY A 414 2.60 -3.17 32.75
N ASN A 415 2.07 -4.28 32.22
CA ASN A 415 2.90 -5.39 31.73
C ASN A 415 3.22 -5.22 30.23
N PHE A 416 4.28 -4.45 29.94
CA PHE A 416 4.77 -4.22 28.58
C PHE A 416 6.18 -4.76 28.40
N VAL A 417 6.49 -5.22 27.19
CA VAL A 417 7.88 -5.50 26.78
C VAL A 417 8.63 -4.17 26.63
N GLY A 418 9.61 -3.94 27.50
CA GLY A 418 10.48 -2.75 27.48
C GLY A 418 11.68 -2.89 26.54
N ASP A 419 12.75 -2.17 26.86
CA ASP A 419 14.02 -2.17 26.12
C ASP A 419 14.90 -3.43 26.31
N THR A 420 14.37 -4.43 27.01
CA THR A 420 14.97 -5.76 27.21
C THR A 420 14.03 -6.86 26.74
N ALA A 421 14.62 -7.91 26.14
CA ALA A 421 13.85 -9.08 25.70
C ALA A 421 13.19 -9.77 26.90
N SER A 422 11.98 -10.29 26.71
CA SER A 422 11.22 -10.99 27.76
C SER A 422 11.00 -12.45 27.36
N PRO A 423 11.01 -13.42 28.29
CA PRO A 423 10.61 -14.80 27.98
C PRO A 423 9.21 -14.83 27.37
N LEU A 424 9.00 -15.66 26.34
CA LEU A 424 7.68 -15.87 25.76
C LEU A 424 6.81 -16.64 26.77
N PRO A 425 5.70 -16.07 27.28
CA PRO A 425 4.77 -16.82 28.11
C PRO A 425 4.01 -17.85 27.29
N GLU A 426 3.61 -18.96 27.93
CA GLU A 426 2.82 -20.01 27.29
C GLU A 426 1.39 -19.52 26.99
N GLY A 427 0.94 -19.70 25.75
CA GLY A 427 -0.43 -19.36 25.33
C GLY A 427 -0.49 -18.80 23.91
N TYR A 428 -1.65 -18.27 23.55
CA TYR A 428 -1.88 -17.63 22.25
C TYR A 428 -1.22 -16.24 22.18
N ALA A 429 -0.85 -15.83 20.98
CA ALA A 429 -0.39 -14.47 20.68
C ALA A 429 -1.43 -13.75 19.84
N GLY A 430 -1.70 -12.49 20.15
CA GLY A 430 -2.60 -11.65 19.37
C GLY A 430 -1.89 -10.46 18.72
N LYS A 431 -2.43 -9.98 17.59
CA LYS A 431 -1.97 -8.77 16.92
C LYS A 431 -3.16 -7.95 16.43
N LEU A 432 -3.24 -6.71 16.90
CA LEU A 432 -4.22 -5.74 16.39
C LEU A 432 -3.59 -4.78 15.38
N SER A 433 -4.30 -4.55 14.28
CA SER A 433 -4.01 -3.51 13.29
C SER A 433 -5.26 -2.68 13.03
N MET A 434 -5.12 -1.36 13.05
CA MET A 434 -6.20 -0.40 12.78
C MET A 434 -5.79 0.48 11.61
N GLY A 435 -6.58 0.44 10.54
CA GLY A 435 -6.33 1.19 9.32
C GLY A 435 -7.13 2.49 9.28
N VAL A 436 -6.55 3.52 8.66
CA VAL A 436 -7.31 4.73 8.25
C VAL A 436 -8.56 4.30 7.48
N GLY A 437 -9.69 4.94 7.77
CA GLY A 437 -11.03 4.52 7.32
C GLY A 437 -11.71 3.51 8.25
N GLY A 438 -11.10 3.18 9.39
CA GLY A 438 -11.66 2.31 10.41
C GLY A 438 -11.65 0.85 9.99
N ILE A 439 -10.67 0.39 9.20
CA ILE A 439 -10.58 -1.00 8.76
C ILE A 439 -9.68 -1.76 9.73
N ASN A 440 -10.24 -2.69 10.50
CA ASN A 440 -9.50 -3.38 11.55
C ASN A 440 -9.19 -4.82 11.17
N ALA A 441 -8.02 -5.29 11.58
CA ALA A 441 -7.62 -6.68 11.49
C ALA A 441 -7.00 -7.14 12.81
N CYS A 442 -7.54 -8.22 13.37
CA CYS A 442 -6.97 -8.88 14.54
C CYS A 442 -6.53 -10.29 14.17
N VAL A 443 -5.25 -10.62 14.33
CA VAL A 443 -4.70 -11.96 14.09
C VAL A 443 -4.50 -12.66 15.42
N ILE A 444 -4.90 -13.93 15.52
CA ILE A 444 -4.52 -14.81 16.64
C ILE A 444 -3.59 -15.89 16.10
N SER A 445 -2.49 -16.11 16.80
CA SER A 445 -1.46 -17.11 16.50
C SER A 445 -1.27 -18.04 17.70
N ARG A 446 -0.82 -19.27 17.47
CA ARG A 446 -0.46 -20.23 18.52
C ARG A 446 0.92 -20.85 18.29
N PRO A 447 1.64 -21.23 19.35
CA PRO A 447 2.84 -22.07 19.20
C PRO A 447 2.47 -23.41 18.58
N TRP A 448 3.40 -24.01 17.82
CA TRP A 448 3.26 -25.39 17.38
C TRP A 448 3.42 -26.35 18.55
N SER A 449 2.59 -27.40 18.61
CA SER A 449 2.80 -28.52 19.52
C SER A 449 3.68 -29.60 18.91
N ASP A 450 4.33 -30.41 19.74
CA ASP A 450 5.07 -31.60 19.29
C ASP A 450 4.20 -32.54 18.45
N SER A 451 2.89 -32.63 18.76
CA SER A 451 1.94 -33.42 17.97
C SER A 451 1.64 -32.84 16.60
N ASP A 452 1.62 -31.51 16.44
CA ASP A 452 1.39 -30.87 15.13
C ASP A 452 2.58 -31.11 14.18
N LEU A 453 3.79 -31.20 14.73
CA LEU A 453 5.04 -31.37 13.99
C LEU A 453 5.48 -32.84 13.85
N ALA A 454 4.85 -33.78 14.56
CA ALA A 454 5.14 -35.20 14.41
C ALA A 454 4.79 -35.69 12.99
N ASP A 455 5.66 -36.51 12.37
CA ASP A 455 5.37 -37.15 11.08
C ASP A 455 4.26 -38.20 11.25
N SER A 456 3.26 -38.16 10.35
CA SER A 456 2.11 -39.06 10.36
C SER A 456 2.45 -40.55 10.16
N GLU A 457 3.72 -40.90 9.93
CA GLU A 457 4.21 -42.28 9.85
C GLU A 457 4.51 -42.92 11.22
N SER A 458 4.68 -42.12 12.29
CA SER A 458 4.99 -42.65 13.63
C SER A 458 3.79 -43.33 14.32
N THR A 459 2.56 -42.88 14.04
CA THR A 459 1.34 -43.40 14.68
C THR A 459 0.85 -44.74 14.10
N ALA A 460 1.36 -45.17 12.95
CA ALA A 460 1.05 -46.48 12.38
C ALA A 460 1.92 -47.62 12.93
N ALA A 461 3.06 -47.32 13.58
CA ALA A 461 3.98 -48.32 14.11
C ALA A 461 3.64 -48.81 15.53
N GLU A 462 2.77 -48.11 16.28
CA GLU A 462 2.35 -48.51 17.63
C GLU A 462 1.01 -49.27 17.68
N GLN A 463 0.38 -49.56 16.53
CA GLN A 463 -0.87 -50.35 16.45
C GLN A 463 -0.74 -51.63 15.58
N GLY A 464 0.48 -52.12 15.34
CA GLY A 464 0.76 -53.34 14.58
C GLY A 464 0.85 -54.61 15.41
#